data_AF-A0AAW8PZI3-F1
#
_entry.id   AF-A0AAW8PZI3-F1
#
_cell.length_a   1.000
_cell.length_b   1.000
_cell.length_c   1.000
_cell.angle_alpha   90.00
_cell.angle_beta   90.00
_cell.angle_gamma   90.00
#
_symmetry.space_group_name_H-M   'P 1'
#
loop_
_entity.id
_entity.type
_entity.pdbx_description
1 polymer ?
#
loop_
_entity_poly.entity_id
_entity_poly.type
_entity_poly.pdbx_seq_one_letter_code
_entity_poly.pdbx_strand_id
1 'polypeptide(L)' 'MKVSQDYINKMQDKGFYVATGLAILNDIVAVALTYPQEMTRAMRLKTPESVKAFNDDLDSKDWVIFREQSATEL' A
#
# COMPACT_ATOMS: atom_id res chain seq x y z
N MET A 1 -1.99 14.51 1.84
CA MET A 1 -3.32 14.10 1.33
C MET A 1 -3.24 12.60 1.16
N LYS A 2 -4.21 11.84 1.65
CA LYS A 2 -4.14 10.37 1.64
C LYS A 2 -4.55 9.81 0.27
N VAL A 3 -4.12 8.59 -0.05
CA VAL A 3 -4.57 7.82 -1.22
C VAL A 3 -6.09 7.93 -1.39
N SER A 4 -6.57 8.15 -2.62
CA SER A 4 -7.99 8.43 -2.86
C SER A 4 -8.88 7.27 -2.43
N GLN A 5 -10.08 7.59 -1.94
CA GLN A 5 -11.04 6.57 -1.50
C GLN A 5 -11.47 5.65 -2.67
N ASP A 6 -11.58 6.19 -3.89
CA ASP A 6 -11.87 5.39 -5.08
C ASP A 6 -10.79 4.33 -5.35
N TYR A 7 -9.51 4.66 -5.10
CA TYR A 7 -8.43 3.70 -5.26
C TYR A 7 -8.48 2.62 -4.16
N ILE A 8 -8.79 3.03 -2.92
CA ILE A 8 -8.97 2.09 -1.81
C ILE A 8 -10.11 1.11 -2.11
N ASN A 9 -11.27 1.61 -2.54
CA ASN A 9 -12.43 0.78 -2.89
C ASN A 9 -12.08 -0.19 -4.03
N LYS A 10 -11.40 0.29 -5.07
CA LYS A 10 -10.94 -0.56 -6.19
C LYS A 10 -9.97 -1.66 -5.76
N MET A 11 -9.14 -1.41 -4.76
CA MET A 11 -8.24 -2.43 -4.20
C MET A 11 -9.02 -3.44 -3.34
N GLN A 12 -10.02 -2.98 -2.59
CA GLN A 12 -10.94 -3.84 -1.84
C GLN A 12 -11.76 -4.77 -2.75
N ASP A 13 -12.28 -4.26 -3.86
CA ASP A 13 -12.97 -5.08 -4.87
C ASP A 13 -12.07 -6.16 -5.50
N LYS A 14 -10.75 -5.97 -5.44
CA LYS A 14 -9.75 -6.94 -5.91
C LYS A 14 -9.31 -7.93 -4.82
N GLY A 15 -9.91 -7.88 -3.63
CA GLY A 15 -9.57 -8.75 -2.51
C GLY A 15 -8.39 -8.27 -1.66
N PHE A 16 -8.02 -6.99 -1.73
CA PHE A 16 -7.01 -6.41 -0.84
C PHE A 16 -7.67 -5.63 0.28
N TYR A 17 -7.11 -5.68 1.49
CA TYR A 17 -7.56 -4.84 2.59
C TYR A 17 -6.47 -3.84 2.99
N VAL A 18 -6.89 -2.73 3.58
CA VAL A 18 -5.97 -1.74 4.13
C VAL A 18 -5.36 -2.29 5.41
N ALA A 19 -4.06 -2.55 5.40
CA ALA A 19 -3.31 -3.00 6.56
C ALA A 19 -2.79 -1.82 7.37
N THR A 20 -2.82 -1.96 8.70
CA THR A 20 -2.24 -1.01 9.65
C THR A 20 -0.91 -1.54 10.18
N GLY A 21 0.09 -0.66 10.35
CA GLY A 21 1.39 -1.02 10.92
C GLY A 21 2.50 -1.12 9.87
N LEU A 22 3.47 -2.00 10.11
CA LEU A 22 4.61 -2.21 9.22
C LEU A 22 4.19 -3.03 7.99
N ALA A 23 4.76 -2.69 6.83
CA ALA A 23 4.58 -3.49 5.63
C ALA A 23 5.38 -4.79 5.72
N ILE A 24 4.90 -5.82 5.02
CA ILE A 24 5.57 -7.12 4.89
C ILE A 24 5.81 -7.46 3.42
N LEU A 25 6.47 -8.60 3.19
CA LEU A 25 6.71 -9.10 1.84
C LEU A 25 5.39 -9.31 1.08
N ASN A 26 5.38 -8.91 -0.19
CA ASN A 26 4.23 -8.93 -1.11
C ASN A 26 3.10 -7.94 -0.83
N ASP A 27 3.20 -7.12 0.23
CA ASP A 27 2.28 -6.00 0.40
C ASP A 27 2.41 -5.02 -0.76
N ILE A 28 1.29 -4.38 -1.10
CA ILE A 28 1.24 -3.29 -2.06
C ILE A 28 1.16 -1.99 -1.26
N VAL A 29 2.15 -1.13 -1.39
CA VAL A 29 2.12 0.21 -0.81
C VAL A 29 1.64 1.18 -1.88
N ALA A 30 0.67 2.02 -1.54
CA ALA A 30 0.25 3.13 -2.39
C ALA A 30 0.49 4.48 -1.71
N VAL A 31 0.80 5.49 -2.52
CA VAL A 31 1.04 6.88 -2.09
C VAL A 31 0.34 7.84 -3.05
N ALA A 32 -0.20 8.93 -2.52
CA ALA A 32 -0.73 10.03 -3.32
C ALA A 32 0.40 11.01 -3.67
N LEU A 33 0.61 11.25 -4.97
CA LEU A 33 1.53 12.26 -5.49
C LEU A 33 0.72 13.47 -5.95
N THR A 34 1.17 14.67 -5.59
CA THR A 34 0.47 15.93 -5.88
C THR A 34 1.07 16.72 -7.05
N TYR A 35 2.22 16.30 -7.61
CA TYR A 35 2.91 17.05 -8.65
C TYR A 35 3.40 16.15 -9.79
N PRO A 36 3.21 16.54 -11.07
CA PRO A 36 2.50 17.73 -11.57
C PRO A 36 0.97 17.58 -11.64
N GLN A 37 0.42 16.39 -11.36
CA GLN A 37 -1.01 16.11 -11.27
C GLN A 37 -1.26 15.13 -10.12
N GLU A 38 -2.45 15.19 -9.54
CA GLU A 38 -2.88 14.24 -8.51
C GLU A 38 -2.93 12.82 -9.08
N MET A 39 -2.06 11.95 -8.60
CA MET A 39 -2.02 10.54 -9.00
C MET A 39 -1.71 9.64 -7.82
N THR A 40 -2.30 8.45 -7.81
CA THR A 40 -1.91 7.39 -6.88
C THR A 40 -0.88 6.51 -7.56
N ARG A 41 0.30 6.34 -6.95
CA ARG A 41 1.26 5.31 -7.33
C ARG A 41 1.24 4.18 -6.33
N ALA A 42 1.33 2.95 -6.84
CA ALA A 42 1.42 1.77 -6.01
C ALA A 42 2.59 0.88 -6.45
N MET A 43 3.23 0.23 -5.48
CA MET A 43 4.34 -0.68 -5.68
C MET A 43 4.15 -1.91 -4.79
N ARG A 44 4.39 -3.10 -5.34
CA ARG A 44 4.47 -4.33 -4.55
C ARG A 44 5.88 -4.49 -3.98
N LEU A 45 6.00 -4.72 -2.68
CA LEU A 45 7.26 -4.96 -1.98
C LEU A 45 7.70 -6.41 -2.22
N LYS A 46 8.60 -6.61 -3.19
CA LYS A 46 9.01 -7.95 -3.64
C LYS A 46 10.25 -8.51 -2.94
N THR A 47 11.02 -7.68 -2.25
CA THR A 47 12.25 -8.11 -1.56
C THR A 47 12.26 -7.68 -0.11
N PRO A 48 12.95 -8.44 0.77
CA PRO A 48 13.15 -8.02 2.17
C PRO A 48 13.82 -6.65 2.30
N GLU A 49 14.76 -6.30 1.42
CA GLU A 49 15.39 -4.97 1.45
C GLU A 49 14.39 -3.86 1.13
N SER A 50 13.46 -4.09 0.20
CA SER A 50 12.41 -3.12 -0.13
C SER A 50 11.44 -2.91 1.03
N VAL A 51 11.10 -4.00 1.74
CA VAL A 51 10.28 -3.95 2.96
C VAL A 51 10.99 -3.16 4.05
N LYS A 52 12.28 -3.44 4.26
CA LYS A 52 13.10 -2.75 5.24
C LYS A 52 13.22 -1.26 4.91
N ALA A 53 13.57 -0.91 3.67
CA ALA A 53 13.70 0.48 3.23
C ALA A 53 12.38 1.25 3.40
N PHE A 54 11.24 0.63 3.09
CA PHE A 54 9.93 1.25 3.30
C PHE A 54 9.60 1.45 4.79
N ASN A 55 9.85 0.44 5.63
CA ASN A 55 9.56 0.51 7.06
C ASN A 55 10.52 1.47 7.81
N ASP A 56 11.76 1.62 7.33
CA ASP A 56 12.74 2.57 7.88
C ASP A 56 12.36 4.03 7.54
N ASP A 57 11.66 4.26 6.41
CA ASP A 57 11.22 5.60 5.94
C ASP A 57 9.75 5.91 6.29
N LEU A 58 9.09 5.04 7.06
CA LEU A 58 7.62 5.04 7.26
C LEU A 58 7.05 6.31 7.92
N ASP A 59 7.90 7.20 8.44
CA ASP A 59 7.52 8.41 9.18
C ASP A 59 6.82 9.47 8.29
N SER A 60 6.91 9.34 6.95
CA SER A 60 6.20 10.19 5.98
C SER A 60 4.73 9.75 5.78
N LYS A 61 3.81 10.25 6.61
CA LYS A 61 2.41 9.82 6.81
C LYS A 61 1.41 9.78 5.61
N ASP A 62 1.85 9.67 4.35
CA ASP A 62 0.98 9.71 3.16
C ASP A 62 0.85 8.38 2.39
N TRP A 63 1.21 7.25 2.99
CA TRP A 63 1.04 5.90 2.40
C TRP A 63 -0.16 5.12 2.95
N VAL A 64 -0.63 4.18 2.13
CA VAL A 64 -1.59 3.13 2.48
C VAL A 64 -0.98 1.79 2.10
N ILE A 65 -1.00 0.83 3.03
CA ILE A 65 -0.55 -0.54 2.79
C ILE A 65 -1.78 -1.37 2.44
N PHE A 66 -1.72 -2.08 1.32
CA PHE A 66 -2.70 -3.04 0.86
C PHE A 66 -2.13 -4.43 0.99
N ARG A 67 -2.80 -5.27 1.77
CA ARG A 67 -2.46 -6.68 1.91
C ARG A 67 -3.53 -7.52 1.23
N GLU A 68 -3.10 -8.52 0.47
CA GLU A 68 -4.02 -9.48 -0.12
C GLU A 68 -4.71 -10.20 1.04
N GLN A 69 -6.04 -10.26 1.00
CA GLN A 69 -6.78 -11.13 1.89
C GLN A 69 -6.39 -12.54 1.48
N SER A 70 -5.37 -13.10 2.12
CA SER A 70 -4.96 -14.48 1.90
C SER A 70 -6.24 -15.29 1.93
N ALA A 71 -6.51 -16.02 0.84
CA ALA A 71 -7.55 -17.03 0.82
C ALA A 71 -7.22 -17.96 1.98
N THR A 72 -7.80 -17.66 3.14
CA THR A 72 -7.69 -18.50 4.31
C THR A 72 -8.58 -19.65 3.92
N GLU A 73 -7.93 -20.71 3.47
CA GLU A 73 -8.54 -21.98 3.09
C GLU A 73 -9.69 -22.28 4.06
N LEU A 74 -10.90 -22.37 3.50
CA LEU A 74 -12.06 -22.99 4.14
C LEU A 74 -12.21 -24.40 3.55
#